data_AF-A0A1B6I210-F1
#
_entry.id   AF-A0A1B6I210-F1
#
_cell.length_a   1.000
_cell.length_b   1.000
_cell.length_c   1.000
_cell.angle_alpha   90.00
_cell.angle_beta   90.00
_cell.angle_gamma   90.00
#
_symmetry.space_group_name_H-M   'P 1'
#
loop_
_entity.id
_entity.type
_entity.pdbx_description
1 polymer ?
#
loop_
_entity_poly.entity_id
_entity_poly.type
_entity_poly.pdbx_seq_one_letter_code
_entity_poly.pdbx_strand_id
1 'polypeptide(L)'
;SVMQQEDEIKKKLHTTALTTIVFQLDLEGAIRYSLKNEVPLHKNITGNQLVALKNYMKILIHYFPFGQQGKEFLRKLNERAVEGRNEVSGKDFRQSFLQMEEEYKPFLPKQGWIGCRGSSLQYRGYPCSLWTMFHTLTVHEEARDGNVTGKQPEVLNAMEAYIKNFFTCSECAGHFTEMAKTIKGNVSTYTDSVIWLWQAHNNVNKRLAGDATEDPEHKKIQFPSAEACPTCRAADNSWNKTEVLSFLKKMYMNVVYLQEEDLSTTTTTTTAAPSTELKYNKNLRNTIFGEEQGYRHQGLGDNAKRTLWGFNIFDISICVVLYVCSAAILILVCIKFVFKRSYRKKPYIHDILSKV
;
A
#
# COMPACT_ATOMS: atom_id res chain seq x y z
N SER A 1 -10.93 9.67 30.51
CA SER A 1 -9.53 9.17 30.57
C SER A 1 -9.23 8.36 29.32
N VAL A 2 -7.96 8.02 29.03
CA VAL A 2 -7.57 7.20 27.86
C VAL A 2 -8.32 5.85 27.86
N MET A 3 -8.37 5.17 29.01
CA MET A 3 -9.09 3.91 29.17
C MET A 3 -10.58 4.01 28.81
N GLN A 4 -11.26 5.08 29.22
CA GLN A 4 -12.68 5.28 28.91
C GLN A 4 -12.93 5.40 27.39
N GLN A 5 -12.05 6.11 26.67
CA GLN A 5 -12.17 6.22 25.21
C GLN A 5 -11.88 4.88 24.52
N GLU A 6 -10.87 4.14 24.98
CA GLU A 6 -10.62 2.80 24.44
C GLU A 6 -11.79 1.86 24.64
N ASP A 7 -12.42 1.87 25.81
CA ASP A 7 -13.57 1.01 26.11
C ASP A 7 -14.80 1.37 25.27
N GLU A 8 -15.02 2.66 24.99
CA GLU A 8 -16.03 3.11 24.05
C GLU A 8 -15.77 2.63 22.62
N ILE A 9 -14.51 2.69 22.16
CA ILE A 9 -14.11 2.16 20.84
C ILE A 9 -14.33 0.65 20.80
N LYS A 10 -13.87 -0.09 21.82
CA LYS A 10 -14.05 -1.54 21.94
C LYS A 10 -15.53 -1.92 21.87
N LYS A 11 -16.38 -1.18 22.59
CA LYS A 11 -17.84 -1.36 22.57
C LYS A 11 -18.43 -1.12 21.19
N LYS A 12 -18.05 -0.04 20.51
CA LYS A 12 -18.53 0.31 19.16
C LYS A 12 -18.09 -0.71 18.11
N LEU A 13 -16.89 -1.25 18.24
CA LEU A 13 -16.34 -2.24 17.33
C LEU A 13 -16.67 -3.69 17.71
N HIS A 14 -17.42 -3.90 18.79
CA HIS A 14 -17.76 -5.22 19.32
C HIS A 14 -16.54 -6.13 19.49
N THR A 15 -15.44 -5.56 20.01
CA THR A 15 -14.16 -6.24 20.20
C THR A 15 -13.69 -6.11 21.65
N THR A 16 -12.89 -7.07 22.10
CA THR A 16 -12.24 -7.04 23.42
C THR A 16 -10.82 -6.47 23.37
N ALA A 17 -10.22 -6.37 22.17
CA ALA A 17 -8.87 -5.86 21.98
C ALA A 17 -8.77 -4.97 20.73
N LEU A 18 -8.01 -3.88 20.85
CA LEU A 18 -7.71 -2.96 19.74
C LEU A 18 -6.36 -3.23 19.08
N THR A 19 -5.54 -4.11 19.66
CA THR A 19 -4.17 -4.40 19.22
C THR A 19 -4.08 -5.01 17.81
N THR A 20 -5.17 -5.59 17.32
CA THR A 20 -5.27 -6.18 15.98
C THR A 20 -6.13 -5.35 15.02
N ILE A 21 -6.45 -4.10 15.39
CA ILE A 21 -7.28 -3.20 14.58
C ILE A 21 -6.41 -2.12 13.98
N VAL A 22 -6.53 -1.95 12.67
CA VAL A 22 -5.82 -0.90 11.91
C VAL A 22 -6.78 0.25 11.68
N PHE A 23 -6.51 1.40 12.28
CA PHE A 23 -7.37 2.58 12.10
C PHE A 23 -6.85 3.46 10.98
N GLN A 24 -7.76 3.92 10.11
CA GLN A 24 -7.46 4.89 9.05
C GLN A 24 -6.80 6.15 9.62
N LEU A 25 -7.27 6.63 10.78
CA LEU A 25 -6.73 7.80 11.45
C LEU A 25 -5.23 7.66 11.72
N ASP A 26 -4.78 6.49 12.20
CA ASP A 26 -3.35 6.29 12.46
C ASP A 26 -2.55 6.24 11.15
N LEU A 27 -3.06 5.55 10.12
CA LEU A 27 -2.41 5.47 8.80
C LEU A 27 -2.25 6.85 8.15
N GLU A 28 -3.33 7.63 8.08
CA GLU A 28 -3.33 8.96 7.45
C GLU A 28 -2.56 9.97 8.31
N GLY A 29 -2.55 9.78 9.64
CA GLY A 29 -1.68 10.51 10.55
C GLY A 29 -0.19 10.26 10.28
N ALA A 30 0.20 9.03 9.95
CA ALA A 30 1.58 8.70 9.57
C ALA A 30 2.02 9.41 8.28
N ILE A 31 1.17 9.42 7.25
CA ILE A 31 1.43 10.20 6.01
C ILE A 31 1.55 11.67 6.32
N ARG A 32 0.59 12.22 7.05
CA ARG A 32 0.58 13.65 7.37
C ARG A 32 1.84 14.03 8.13
N TYR A 33 2.24 13.27 9.14
CA TYR A 33 3.42 13.56 9.93
C TYR A 33 4.71 13.42 9.10
N SER A 34 4.85 12.34 8.34
CA SER A 34 6.03 12.10 7.50
C SER A 34 6.23 13.19 6.44
N LEU A 35 5.17 13.58 5.72
CA LEU A 35 5.27 14.55 4.61
C LEU A 35 5.25 16.01 5.10
N LYS A 36 4.55 16.33 6.18
CA LYS A 36 4.46 17.71 6.68
C LYS A 36 5.60 18.10 7.63
N ASN A 37 6.10 17.13 8.40
CA ASN A 37 7.07 17.38 9.46
C ASN A 37 8.44 16.79 9.09
N GLU A 38 8.57 15.47 8.95
CA GLU A 38 9.88 14.79 8.79
C GLU A 38 10.60 15.22 7.51
N VAL A 39 9.95 15.09 6.34
CA VAL A 39 10.57 15.43 5.04
C VAL A 39 11.04 16.90 5.00
N PRO A 40 10.22 17.90 5.40
CA PRO A 40 10.63 19.30 5.41
C PRO A 40 11.74 19.71 6.38
N LEU A 41 12.14 18.87 7.34
CA LEU A 41 13.27 19.18 8.24
C LEU A 41 14.59 19.27 7.47
N HIS A 42 14.67 18.66 6.30
CA HIS A 42 15.83 18.69 5.43
C HIS A 42 15.78 19.90 4.51
N LYS A 43 16.70 20.84 4.72
CA LYS A 43 16.75 22.11 3.97
C LYS A 43 16.85 21.87 2.46
N ASN A 44 17.80 21.03 2.03
CA ASN A 44 18.04 20.70 0.63
C ASN A 44 18.02 19.18 0.46
N ILE A 45 17.06 18.68 -0.31
CA ILE A 45 16.85 17.25 -0.58
C ILE A 45 17.36 16.97 -2.01
N THR A 46 18.53 16.33 -2.11
CA THR A 46 19.21 16.03 -3.37
C THR A 46 19.77 14.60 -3.37
N GLY A 47 20.30 14.14 -4.51
CA GLY A 47 20.99 12.85 -4.61
C GLY A 47 20.16 11.69 -4.06
N ASN A 48 20.76 10.89 -3.18
CA ASN A 48 20.11 9.72 -2.58
C ASN A 48 18.87 10.06 -1.74
N GLN A 49 18.83 11.23 -1.08
CA GLN A 49 17.65 11.66 -0.32
C GLN A 49 16.47 11.94 -1.27
N LEU A 50 16.73 12.56 -2.42
CA LEU A 50 15.70 12.80 -3.42
C LEU A 50 15.20 11.51 -4.07
N VAL A 51 16.09 10.54 -4.32
CA VAL A 51 15.70 9.19 -4.78
C VAL A 51 14.81 8.52 -3.72
N ALA A 52 15.18 8.60 -2.44
CA ALA A 52 14.36 8.08 -1.35
C ALA A 52 12.98 8.73 -1.29
N LEU A 53 12.89 10.06 -1.43
CA LEU A 53 11.63 10.78 -1.46
C LEU A 53 10.75 10.38 -2.66
N LYS A 54 11.34 10.25 -3.86
CA LYS A 54 10.63 9.79 -5.06
C LYS A 54 10.06 8.39 -4.87
N ASN A 55 10.85 7.46 -4.34
CA ASN A 55 10.41 6.09 -4.07
C ASN A 55 9.32 6.06 -2.99
N TYR A 56 9.45 6.87 -1.94
CA TYR A 56 8.45 6.99 -0.90
C TYR A 56 7.11 7.51 -1.46
N MET A 57 7.13 8.60 -2.23
CA MET A 57 5.92 9.12 -2.88
C MET A 57 5.29 8.08 -3.82
N LYS A 58 6.09 7.36 -4.60
CA LYS A 58 5.63 6.30 -5.50
C LYS A 58 4.83 5.23 -4.74
N ILE A 59 5.39 4.66 -3.67
CA ILE A 59 4.71 3.60 -2.92
C ILE A 59 3.46 4.11 -2.20
N LEU A 60 3.44 5.36 -1.75
CA LEU A 60 2.25 5.95 -1.14
C LEU A 60 1.12 6.11 -2.18
N ILE A 61 1.44 6.61 -3.37
CA ILE A 61 0.45 6.76 -4.46
C ILE A 61 -0.08 5.39 -4.92
N HIS A 62 0.77 4.37 -4.96
CA HIS A 62 0.41 3.05 -5.48
C HIS A 62 -0.29 2.15 -4.46
N TYR A 63 0.15 2.11 -3.21
CA TYR A 63 -0.30 1.08 -2.27
C TYR A 63 -1.05 1.62 -1.05
N PHE A 64 -1.02 2.93 -0.79
CA PHE A 64 -1.71 3.46 0.39
C PHE A 64 -3.24 3.44 0.21
N PRO A 65 -4.02 3.04 1.24
CA PRO A 65 -5.48 2.90 1.13
C PRO A 65 -6.27 4.21 1.21
N PHE A 66 -5.90 5.22 0.44
CA PHE A 66 -6.61 6.50 0.43
C PHE A 66 -7.98 6.42 -0.27
N GLY A 67 -8.92 7.22 0.24
CA GLY A 67 -10.09 7.66 -0.52
C GLY A 67 -9.71 8.57 -1.70
N GLN A 68 -10.66 8.89 -2.58
CA GLN A 68 -10.36 9.60 -3.83
C GLN A 68 -9.65 10.95 -3.62
N GLN A 69 -10.08 11.73 -2.63
CA GLN A 69 -9.44 13.01 -2.30
C GLN A 69 -7.98 12.85 -1.84
N GLY A 70 -7.69 11.81 -1.05
CA GLY A 70 -6.33 11.48 -0.63
C GLY A 70 -5.43 11.05 -1.78
N LYS A 71 -5.97 10.28 -2.74
CA LYS A 71 -5.26 9.89 -3.96
C LYS A 71 -4.88 11.11 -4.81
N GLU A 72 -5.85 12.01 -5.06
CA GLU A 72 -5.59 13.24 -5.82
C GLU A 72 -4.61 14.16 -5.10
N PHE A 73 -4.75 14.31 -3.79
CA PHE A 73 -3.80 15.04 -2.95
C PHE A 73 -2.36 14.54 -3.13
N LEU A 74 -2.10 13.24 -2.99
CA LEU A 74 -0.74 12.71 -3.13
C LEU A 74 -0.20 12.87 -4.54
N ARG A 75 -1.02 12.59 -5.55
CA ARG A 75 -0.63 12.71 -6.96
C ARG A 75 -0.20 14.15 -7.26
N LYS A 76 -1.01 15.12 -6.85
CA LYS A 76 -0.77 16.54 -7.10
C LYS A 76 0.39 17.10 -6.29
N LEU A 77 0.57 16.63 -5.05
CA LEU A 77 1.77 16.94 -4.27
C LEU A 77 3.03 16.43 -4.96
N ASN A 78 3.02 15.18 -5.46
CA ASN A 78 4.15 14.60 -6.18
C ASN A 78 4.48 15.38 -7.45
N GLU A 79 3.48 15.61 -8.32
CA GLU A 79 3.63 16.39 -9.56
C GLU A 79 4.23 17.78 -9.32
N ARG A 80 3.77 18.45 -8.26
CA ARG A 80 4.18 19.82 -7.96
C ARG A 80 5.57 19.89 -7.35
N ALA A 81 5.85 19.03 -6.37
CA ALA A 81 6.99 19.18 -5.46
C ALA A 81 8.14 18.21 -5.70
N VAL A 82 7.94 17.09 -6.39
CA VAL A 82 8.92 16.00 -6.45
C VAL A 82 9.22 15.52 -7.87
N GLU A 83 8.19 15.32 -8.68
CA GLU A 83 8.30 14.78 -10.02
C GLU A 83 9.11 15.72 -10.93
N GLY A 84 10.01 15.14 -11.73
CA GLY A 84 10.89 15.90 -12.62
C GLY A 84 11.92 16.80 -11.93
N ARG A 85 11.96 16.87 -10.60
CA ARG A 85 12.93 17.68 -9.85
C ARG A 85 14.26 16.97 -9.69
N ASN A 86 15.35 17.75 -9.70
CA ASN A 86 16.71 17.30 -9.36
C ASN A 86 17.14 17.73 -7.94
N GLU A 87 16.41 18.68 -7.35
CA GLU A 87 16.55 19.16 -5.98
C GLU A 87 15.18 19.58 -5.46
N VAL A 88 14.95 19.37 -4.16
CA VAL A 88 13.73 19.81 -3.47
C VAL A 88 14.12 20.55 -2.19
N SER A 89 13.62 21.76 -2.01
CA SER A 89 13.75 22.50 -0.75
C SER A 89 12.69 22.01 0.25
N GLY A 90 13.10 21.69 1.48
CA GLY A 90 12.16 21.25 2.53
C GLY A 90 11.08 22.29 2.82
N LYS A 91 11.43 23.58 2.76
CA LYS A 91 10.48 24.70 2.92
C LYS A 91 9.43 24.70 1.81
N ASP A 92 9.87 24.55 0.56
CA ASP A 92 8.97 24.61 -0.61
C ASP A 92 8.10 23.36 -0.71
N PHE A 93 8.65 22.20 -0.31
CA PHE A 93 7.88 20.97 -0.16
C PHE A 93 6.77 21.15 0.86
N ARG A 94 7.07 21.70 2.05
CA ARG A 94 6.05 21.96 3.09
C ARG A 94 4.96 22.91 2.61
N GLN A 95 5.31 23.95 1.83
CA GLN A 95 4.29 24.84 1.29
C GLN A 95 3.44 24.18 0.21
N SER A 96 4.04 23.36 -0.64
CA SER A 96 3.28 22.55 -1.59
C SER A 96 2.34 21.58 -0.87
N PHE A 97 2.80 20.93 0.20
CA PHE A 97 1.97 20.07 1.05
C PHE A 97 0.76 20.84 1.59
N LEU A 98 0.97 21.99 2.24
CA LEU A 98 -0.10 22.79 2.85
C LEU A 98 -1.10 23.28 1.79
N GLN A 99 -0.62 23.68 0.62
CA GLN A 99 -1.49 24.10 -0.47
C GLN A 99 -2.36 22.95 -0.99
N MET A 100 -1.77 21.76 -1.19
CA MET A 100 -2.54 20.59 -1.65
C MET A 100 -3.49 20.06 -0.57
N GLU A 101 -3.12 20.14 0.71
CA GLU A 101 -4.00 19.79 1.85
C GLU A 101 -5.25 20.69 1.85
N GLU A 102 -5.09 22.00 1.58
CA GLU A 102 -6.22 22.95 1.51
C GLU A 102 -7.07 22.80 0.24
N GLU A 103 -6.44 22.53 -0.92
CA GLU A 103 -7.12 22.43 -2.21
C GLU A 103 -7.94 21.13 -2.34
N TYR A 104 -7.33 19.99 -2.00
CA TYR A 104 -7.94 18.66 -2.18
C TYR A 104 -8.68 18.16 -0.95
N LYS A 105 -8.47 18.79 0.21
CA LYS A 105 -9.13 18.50 1.50
C LYS A 105 -9.16 17.01 1.88
N PRO A 106 -8.02 16.28 1.75
CA PRO A 106 -7.96 14.88 2.19
C PRO A 106 -8.23 14.73 3.69
N PHE A 107 -8.58 13.52 4.14
CA PHE A 107 -8.81 13.21 5.56
C PHE A 107 -7.49 13.08 6.35
N LEU A 108 -6.66 14.11 6.38
CA LEU A 108 -5.41 14.07 7.14
C LEU A 108 -5.62 14.56 8.59
N PRO A 109 -5.55 13.67 9.60
CA PRO A 109 -5.87 14.04 10.98
C PRO A 109 -4.85 15.05 11.52
N LYS A 110 -5.36 16.14 12.10
CA LYS A 110 -4.52 17.23 12.61
C LYS A 110 -3.90 16.94 13.97
N GLN A 111 -4.54 16.06 14.74
CA GLN A 111 -4.14 15.65 16.08
C GLN A 111 -4.68 14.25 16.38
N GLY A 112 -4.09 13.61 17.38
CA GLY A 112 -4.59 12.35 17.91
C GLY A 112 -4.04 11.11 17.20
N TRP A 113 -4.23 10.00 17.89
CA TRP A 113 -3.98 8.63 17.47
C TRP A 113 -5.11 7.79 18.10
N ILE A 114 -5.52 6.70 17.48
CA ILE A 114 -6.48 5.77 18.09
C ILE A 114 -5.74 4.51 18.50
N GLY A 115 -5.41 3.65 17.55
CA GLY A 115 -4.67 2.41 17.80
C GLY A 115 -3.21 2.66 18.19
N CYS A 116 -2.64 3.81 17.81
CA CYS A 116 -1.26 4.19 18.14
C CYS A 116 -1.13 5.20 19.29
N ARG A 117 -2.20 5.48 20.03
CA ARG A 117 -2.14 6.36 21.20
C ARG A 117 -1.33 5.73 22.32
N GLY A 118 -0.37 6.46 22.89
CA GLY A 118 0.35 6.05 24.08
C GLY A 118 -0.39 6.41 25.38
N SER A 119 0.00 5.79 26.49
CA SER A 119 -0.46 6.17 27.84
C SER A 119 -0.02 7.60 28.21
N SER A 120 1.02 8.12 27.55
CA SER A 120 1.56 9.47 27.63
C SER A 120 2.00 9.96 26.25
N LEU A 121 2.10 11.29 26.07
CA LEU A 121 2.52 11.94 24.81
C LEU A 121 3.90 11.50 24.31
N GLN A 122 4.79 11.06 25.21
CA GLN A 122 6.14 10.60 24.85
C GLN A 122 6.17 9.18 24.27
N TYR A 123 5.08 8.42 24.40
CA TYR A 123 5.03 7.02 23.99
C TYR A 123 4.25 6.83 22.69
N ARG A 124 4.60 5.76 21.97
CA ARG A 124 3.90 5.28 20.77
C ARG A 124 3.80 6.35 19.68
N GLY A 125 2.60 6.81 19.34
CA GLY A 125 2.37 7.90 18.39
C GLY A 125 2.93 7.61 17.00
N TYR A 126 3.70 8.57 16.47
CA TYR A 126 4.19 8.53 15.10
C TYR A 126 5.04 7.28 14.77
N PRO A 127 6.02 6.86 15.59
CA PRO A 127 6.73 5.59 15.36
C PRO A 127 5.80 4.38 15.24
N CYS A 128 4.74 4.29 16.08
CA CYS A 128 3.76 3.22 15.99
C CYS A 128 3.00 3.28 14.66
N SER A 129 2.51 4.45 14.27
CA SER A 129 1.71 4.60 13.06
C SER A 129 2.54 4.40 11.79
N LEU A 130 3.83 4.75 11.82
CA LEU A 130 4.77 4.49 10.74
C LEU A 130 4.98 2.98 10.52
N TRP A 131 5.16 2.20 11.60
CA TRP A 131 5.21 0.75 11.51
C TRP A 131 3.91 0.18 10.93
N THR A 132 2.76 0.58 11.48
CA THR A 132 1.44 0.13 11.00
C THR A 132 1.26 0.43 9.51
N MET A 133 1.64 1.63 9.07
CA MET A 133 1.58 2.03 7.66
C MET A 133 2.45 1.15 6.77
N PHE A 134 3.72 0.92 7.11
CA PHE A 134 4.58 0.09 6.25
C PHE A 134 4.14 -1.37 6.21
N HIS A 135 3.65 -1.94 7.33
CA HIS A 135 3.02 -3.25 7.31
C HIS A 135 1.81 -3.29 6.36
N THR A 136 0.91 -2.31 6.45
CA THR A 136 -0.21 -2.16 5.51
C THR A 136 0.26 -2.07 4.06
N LEU A 137 1.28 -1.28 3.77
CA LEU A 137 1.80 -1.13 2.41
C LEU A 137 2.38 -2.44 1.86
N THR A 138 3.11 -3.22 2.67
CA THR A 138 3.63 -4.53 2.20
C THR A 138 2.52 -5.52 1.87
N VAL A 139 1.45 -5.54 2.66
CA VAL A 139 0.28 -6.39 2.40
C VAL A 139 -0.47 -5.91 1.15
N HIS A 140 -0.60 -4.61 0.94
CA HIS A 140 -1.25 -4.07 -0.26
C HIS A 140 -0.41 -4.26 -1.53
N GLU A 141 0.93 -4.18 -1.44
CA GLU A 141 1.83 -4.52 -2.54
C GLU A 141 1.63 -5.98 -2.98
N GLU A 142 1.63 -6.92 -2.03
CA GLU A 142 1.39 -8.34 -2.31
C GLU A 142 -0.01 -8.59 -2.89
N ALA A 143 -1.04 -7.99 -2.30
CA ALA A 143 -2.43 -8.19 -2.73
C ALA A 143 -2.71 -7.61 -4.13
N ARG A 144 -2.10 -6.47 -4.46
CA ARG A 144 -2.32 -5.78 -5.73
C ARG A 144 -1.51 -6.36 -6.88
N ASP A 145 -0.21 -6.58 -6.65
CA ASP A 145 0.72 -6.92 -7.73
C ASP A 145 0.97 -8.43 -7.85
N GLY A 146 0.38 -9.22 -6.95
CA GLY A 146 0.44 -10.67 -6.91
C GLY A 146 1.81 -11.19 -6.49
N ASN A 147 1.85 -12.42 -5.99
CA ASN A 147 3.09 -13.04 -5.52
C ASN A 147 4.00 -13.46 -6.68
N VAL A 148 4.75 -12.50 -7.25
CA VAL A 148 5.65 -12.71 -8.39
C VAL A 148 7.09 -12.84 -7.90
N THR A 149 7.77 -13.91 -8.31
CA THR A 149 9.20 -14.14 -8.01
C THR A 149 10.09 -13.21 -8.82
N GLY A 150 11.17 -12.70 -8.21
CA GLY A 150 12.19 -11.91 -8.90
C GLY A 150 11.87 -10.44 -9.07
N LYS A 151 10.74 -9.97 -8.51
CA LYS A 151 10.50 -8.54 -8.34
C LYS A 151 11.21 -8.02 -7.08
N GLN A 152 11.71 -6.81 -7.17
CA GLN A 152 12.30 -6.12 -6.01
C GLN A 152 11.18 -5.71 -5.05
N PRO A 153 11.39 -5.81 -3.72
CA PRO A 153 10.39 -5.41 -2.73
C PRO A 153 10.33 -3.88 -2.66
N GLU A 154 9.50 -3.24 -3.48
CA GLU A 154 9.50 -1.79 -3.64
C GLU A 154 9.16 -1.09 -2.34
N VAL A 155 8.16 -1.61 -1.60
CA VAL A 155 7.77 -1.05 -0.30
C VAL A 155 8.89 -1.14 0.73
N LEU A 156 9.57 -2.28 0.86
CA LEU A 156 10.66 -2.42 1.85
C LEU A 156 11.88 -1.56 1.49
N ASN A 157 12.23 -1.51 0.21
CA ASN A 157 13.35 -0.68 -0.26
C ASN A 157 13.05 0.81 -0.04
N ALA A 158 11.82 1.24 -0.30
CA ALA A 158 11.38 2.60 -0.03
C ALA A 158 11.29 2.89 1.48
N MET A 159 10.89 1.92 2.31
CA MET A 159 10.90 2.04 3.77
C MET A 159 12.32 2.24 4.31
N GLU A 160 13.28 1.39 3.92
CA GLU A 160 14.69 1.53 4.31
C GLU A 160 15.23 2.89 3.90
N ALA A 161 15.02 3.27 2.64
CA ALA A 161 15.48 4.55 2.12
C ALA A 161 14.84 5.72 2.86
N TYR A 162 13.54 5.66 3.16
CA TYR A 162 12.85 6.68 3.93
C TYR A 162 13.43 6.80 5.35
N ILE A 163 13.51 5.69 6.08
CA ILE A 163 14.00 5.66 7.46
C ILE A 163 15.43 6.18 7.56
N LYS A 164 16.30 5.75 6.63
CA LYS A 164 17.69 6.20 6.60
C LYS A 164 17.85 7.70 6.38
N ASN A 165 16.96 8.31 5.58
CA ASN A 165 17.16 9.67 5.09
C ASN A 165 16.32 10.72 5.79
N PHE A 166 15.15 10.35 6.34
CA PHE A 166 14.16 11.30 6.85
C PHE A 166 13.74 11.06 8.29
N PHE A 167 13.84 9.83 8.82
CA PHE A 167 13.34 9.53 10.16
C PHE A 167 14.21 10.15 11.26
N THR A 168 13.61 11.01 12.08
CA THR A 168 14.31 11.85 13.06
C THR A 168 15.03 11.08 14.17
N CYS A 169 14.56 9.89 14.55
CA CYS A 169 15.27 9.06 15.51
C CYS A 169 16.48 8.37 14.85
N SER A 170 17.64 9.01 14.90
CA SER A 170 18.88 8.51 14.29
C SER A 170 19.32 7.14 14.81
N GLU A 171 19.19 6.88 16.12
CA GLU A 171 19.49 5.58 16.72
C GLU A 171 18.53 4.49 16.18
N CYS A 172 17.23 4.79 16.13
CA CYS A 172 16.22 3.89 15.58
C CYS A 172 16.51 3.57 14.11
N ALA A 173 16.86 4.60 13.33
CA ALA A 173 17.22 4.46 11.92
C ALA A 173 18.48 3.61 11.74
N GLY A 174 19.49 3.78 12.58
CA GLY A 174 20.70 2.94 12.61
C GLY A 174 20.37 1.46 12.83
N HIS A 175 19.57 1.16 13.85
CA HIS A 175 19.13 -0.21 14.12
C HIS A 175 18.30 -0.82 12.98
N PHE A 176 17.39 -0.05 12.38
CA PHE A 176 16.57 -0.54 11.26
C PHE A 176 17.41 -0.79 10.00
N THR A 177 18.28 0.15 9.65
CA THR A 177 19.15 0.02 8.46
C THR A 177 20.13 -1.14 8.58
N GLU A 178 20.60 -1.48 9.79
CA GLU A 178 21.40 -2.68 10.00
C GLU A 178 20.60 -3.96 9.70
N MET A 179 19.37 -4.07 10.21
CA MET A 179 18.50 -5.20 9.88
C MET A 179 18.18 -5.26 8.39
N ALA A 180 17.92 -4.11 7.76
CA ALA A 180 17.53 -3.98 6.35
C ALA A 180 18.58 -4.52 5.37
N LYS A 181 19.87 -4.59 5.75
CA LYS A 181 20.91 -5.27 4.96
C LYS A 181 20.55 -6.72 4.60
N THR A 182 19.74 -7.37 5.44
CA THR A 182 19.30 -8.75 5.22
C THR A 182 18.14 -8.89 4.24
N ILE A 183 17.51 -7.80 3.79
CA ILE A 183 16.46 -7.85 2.75
C ILE A 183 17.02 -8.52 1.50
N LYS A 184 18.21 -8.07 1.06
CA LYS A 184 18.93 -8.68 -0.05
C LYS A 184 19.35 -10.11 0.33
N GLY A 185 18.81 -11.09 -0.38
CA GLY A 185 19.10 -12.52 -0.17
C GLY A 185 18.02 -13.27 0.61
N ASN A 186 17.21 -12.58 1.43
CA ASN A 186 16.11 -13.21 2.18
C ASN A 186 14.72 -12.89 1.61
N VAL A 187 14.58 -11.83 0.82
CA VAL A 187 13.30 -11.40 0.24
C VAL A 187 13.35 -11.58 -1.28
N SER A 188 12.54 -12.52 -1.80
CA SER A 188 12.46 -12.83 -3.24
C SER A 188 11.06 -12.63 -3.84
N THR A 189 10.07 -12.44 -2.97
CA THR A 189 8.65 -12.28 -3.29
C THR A 189 8.01 -11.24 -2.38
N TYR A 190 6.83 -10.72 -2.76
CA TYR A 190 6.08 -9.81 -1.88
C TYR A 190 5.54 -10.50 -0.62
N THR A 191 5.30 -11.82 -0.69
CA THR A 191 5.01 -12.61 0.52
C THR A 191 6.19 -12.59 1.49
N ASP A 192 7.41 -12.75 0.98
CA ASP A 192 8.61 -12.63 1.82
C ASP A 192 8.74 -11.22 2.40
N SER A 193 8.32 -10.17 1.68
CA SER A 193 8.33 -8.79 2.21
C SER A 193 7.48 -8.66 3.47
N VAL A 194 6.24 -9.17 3.42
CA VAL A 194 5.30 -9.14 4.55
C VAL A 194 5.88 -9.89 5.75
N ILE A 195 6.40 -11.11 5.52
CA ILE A 195 6.97 -11.94 6.58
C ILE A 195 8.27 -11.33 7.12
N TRP A 196 9.16 -10.83 6.27
CA TRP A 196 10.43 -10.23 6.70
C TRP A 196 10.18 -9.02 7.59
N LEU A 197 9.26 -8.14 7.22
CA LEU A 197 8.95 -6.95 8.01
C LEU A 197 8.37 -7.33 9.38
N TRP A 198 7.49 -8.33 9.42
CA TRP A 198 6.95 -8.87 10.66
C TRP A 198 8.05 -9.46 11.56
N GLN A 199 8.98 -10.24 11.01
CA GLN A 199 10.10 -10.80 11.76
C GLN A 199 11.03 -9.69 12.29
N ALA A 200 11.37 -8.72 11.43
CA ALA A 200 12.20 -7.58 11.82
C ALA A 200 11.55 -6.77 12.96
N HIS A 201 10.25 -6.51 12.88
CA HIS A 201 9.53 -5.79 13.93
C HIS A 201 9.49 -6.60 15.25
N ASN A 202 9.33 -7.92 15.19
CA ASN A 202 9.42 -8.76 16.39
C ASN A 202 10.81 -8.82 17.02
N ASN A 203 11.87 -8.74 16.22
CA ASN A 203 13.23 -8.58 16.74
C ASN A 203 13.40 -7.24 17.48
N VAL A 204 12.81 -6.16 16.95
CA VAL A 204 12.77 -4.86 17.65
C VAL A 204 11.97 -4.96 18.94
N ASN A 205 10.79 -5.61 18.93
CA ASN A 205 10.00 -5.83 20.14
C ASN A 205 10.78 -6.59 21.21
N LYS A 206 11.51 -7.64 20.82
CA LYS A 206 12.36 -8.39 21.75
C LYS A 206 13.45 -7.51 22.37
N ARG A 207 14.10 -6.66 21.57
CA ARG A 207 15.15 -5.75 22.04
C ARG A 207 14.62 -4.67 22.98
N LEU A 208 13.44 -4.12 22.69
CA LEU A 208 12.84 -3.01 23.45
C LEU A 208 11.96 -3.47 24.62
N ALA A 209 11.76 -4.77 24.82
CA ALA A 209 10.98 -5.28 25.94
C ALA A 209 11.68 -4.95 27.27
N GLY A 210 10.99 -4.24 28.16
CA GLY A 210 11.53 -3.76 29.44
C GLY A 210 12.47 -2.55 29.33
N ASP A 211 12.63 -1.96 28.14
CA ASP A 211 13.42 -0.73 27.96
C ASP A 211 12.74 0.48 28.61
N ALA A 212 13.49 1.52 28.99
CA ALA A 212 12.94 2.75 29.58
C ALA A 212 11.98 3.51 28.65
N THR A 213 12.08 3.28 27.33
CA THR A 213 11.18 3.85 26.31
C THR A 213 9.90 3.02 26.09
N GLU A 214 9.77 1.87 26.77
CA GLU A 214 8.58 1.02 26.67
C GLU A 214 7.39 1.65 27.40
N ASP A 215 6.27 1.81 26.68
CA ASP A 215 5.02 2.25 27.27
C ASP A 215 4.53 1.23 28.32
N PRO A 216 4.32 1.63 29.59
CA PRO A 216 3.87 0.72 30.65
C PRO A 216 2.54 0.03 30.36
N GLU A 217 1.62 0.69 29.63
CA GLU A 217 0.29 0.16 29.30
C GLU A 217 0.30 -0.66 27.99
N HIS A 218 1.39 -0.59 27.22
CA HIS A 218 1.54 -1.29 25.94
C HIS A 218 2.90 -1.99 25.83
N LYS A 219 3.07 -3.01 26.68
CA LYS A 219 4.28 -3.84 26.74
C LYS A 219 4.61 -4.51 25.41
N LYS A 220 5.90 -4.60 25.08
CA LYS A 220 6.38 -5.26 23.87
C LYS A 220 6.19 -6.76 24.02
N ILE A 221 5.53 -7.35 23.02
CA ILE A 221 5.35 -8.79 22.92
C ILE A 221 5.88 -9.30 21.58
N GLN A 222 6.09 -10.61 21.51
CA GLN A 222 6.21 -11.30 20.24
C GLN A 222 4.82 -11.39 19.61
N PHE A 223 4.58 -10.54 18.61
CA PHE A 223 3.27 -10.34 17.97
C PHE A 223 3.06 -11.31 16.79
N PRO A 224 1.85 -11.82 16.54
CA PRO A 224 0.66 -11.69 17.38
C PRO A 224 0.77 -12.49 18.69
N SER A 225 -0.03 -12.11 19.69
CA SER A 225 -0.19 -12.92 20.90
C SER A 225 -0.89 -14.25 20.59
N ALA A 226 -0.80 -15.22 21.50
CA ALA A 226 -1.47 -16.52 21.34
C ALA A 226 -3.00 -16.37 21.30
N GLU A 227 -3.54 -15.39 22.01
CA GLU A 227 -4.97 -15.06 22.02
C GLU A 227 -5.41 -14.43 20.69
N ALA A 228 -4.57 -13.54 20.12
CA ALA A 228 -4.86 -12.88 18.86
C ALA A 228 -4.79 -13.83 17.66
N CYS A 229 -3.87 -14.81 17.68
CA CYS A 229 -3.75 -15.83 16.66
C CYS A 229 -3.31 -17.18 17.24
N PRO A 230 -4.26 -18.03 17.67
CA PRO A 230 -3.93 -19.34 18.25
C PRO A 230 -3.21 -20.28 17.28
N THR A 231 -3.46 -20.15 15.97
CA THR A 231 -2.84 -21.00 14.94
C THR A 231 -1.46 -20.53 14.50
N CYS A 232 -1.06 -19.31 14.85
CA CYS A 232 0.23 -18.73 14.46
C CYS A 232 1.42 -19.40 15.17
N ARG A 233 1.20 -20.16 16.24
CA ARG A 233 2.24 -20.89 16.97
C ARG A 233 1.95 -22.39 16.95
N ALA A 234 2.98 -23.19 16.69
CA ALA A 234 2.93 -24.64 16.89
C ALA A 234 3.02 -24.98 18.39
N ALA A 235 2.82 -26.26 18.72
CA ALA A 235 2.84 -26.74 20.10
C ALA A 235 4.19 -26.50 20.82
N ASP A 236 5.29 -26.40 20.07
CA ASP A 236 6.64 -26.08 20.57
C ASP A 236 6.92 -24.56 20.64
N ASN A 237 5.89 -23.72 20.49
CA ASN A 237 5.94 -22.26 20.39
C ASN A 237 6.66 -21.70 19.16
N SER A 238 7.08 -22.55 18.20
CA SER A 238 7.62 -22.08 16.93
C SER A 238 6.55 -21.41 16.07
N TRP A 239 6.96 -20.47 15.22
CA TRP A 239 6.04 -19.72 14.38
C TRP A 239 5.58 -20.53 13.17
N ASN A 240 4.27 -20.68 12.99
CA ASN A 240 3.68 -21.12 11.74
C ASN A 240 3.55 -19.92 10.78
N LYS A 241 4.54 -19.75 9.90
CA LYS A 241 4.61 -18.59 8.98
C LYS A 241 3.41 -18.49 8.04
N THR A 242 2.80 -19.61 7.67
CA THR A 242 1.61 -19.62 6.79
C THR A 242 0.41 -19.01 7.51
N GLU A 243 0.18 -19.39 8.76
CA GLU A 243 -0.90 -18.83 9.60
C GLU A 243 -0.62 -17.38 9.96
N VAL A 244 0.63 -17.03 10.24
CA VAL A 244 1.06 -15.64 10.44
C VAL A 244 0.77 -14.79 9.20
N LEU A 245 1.14 -15.25 8.00
CA LEU A 245 0.84 -14.52 6.76
C LEU A 245 -0.66 -14.28 6.60
N SER A 246 -1.48 -15.33 6.80
CA SER A 246 -2.94 -15.24 6.73
C SER A 246 -3.50 -14.22 7.72
N PHE A 247 -3.02 -14.25 8.97
CA PHE A 247 -3.39 -13.30 10.01
C PHE A 247 -3.02 -11.86 9.64
N LEU A 248 -1.78 -11.61 9.19
CA LEU A 248 -1.30 -10.28 8.82
C LEU A 248 -2.09 -9.73 7.62
N LYS A 249 -2.31 -10.55 6.58
CA LYS A 249 -3.12 -10.16 5.42
C LYS A 249 -4.54 -9.78 5.87
N LYS A 250 -5.18 -10.59 6.71
CA LYS A 250 -6.50 -10.27 7.25
C LYS A 250 -6.48 -8.97 8.04
N MET A 251 -5.54 -8.78 8.95
CA MET A 251 -5.46 -7.57 9.78
C MET A 251 -5.25 -6.31 8.94
N TYR A 252 -4.24 -6.31 8.08
CA TYR A 252 -3.82 -5.10 7.37
C TYR A 252 -4.67 -4.75 6.15
N MET A 253 -5.43 -5.70 5.58
CA MET A 253 -6.45 -5.40 4.56
C MET A 253 -7.73 -4.79 5.14
N ASN A 254 -7.98 -4.96 6.45
CA ASN A 254 -9.19 -4.49 7.12
C ASN A 254 -8.92 -3.20 7.90
N VAL A 255 -9.00 -2.06 7.20
CA VAL A 255 -8.87 -0.73 7.79
C VAL A 255 -10.21 -0.28 8.36
N VAL A 256 -10.21 0.14 9.63
CA VAL A 256 -11.37 0.68 10.33
C VAL A 256 -11.39 2.20 10.20
N TYR A 257 -12.55 2.70 9.78
CA TYR A 257 -12.81 4.12 9.58
C TYR A 257 -13.60 4.64 10.80
N LEU A 258 -12.89 5.28 11.73
CA LEU A 258 -13.45 5.96 12.89
C LEU A 258 -12.77 7.31 13.07
N GLN A 259 -13.56 8.36 13.28
CA GLN A 259 -13.08 9.71 13.58
C GLN A 259 -13.19 9.97 15.09
N GLU A 260 -12.36 10.86 15.65
CA GLU A 260 -12.48 11.27 17.07
C GLU A 260 -13.86 11.88 17.35
N GLU A 261 -14.47 12.52 16.36
CA GLU A 261 -15.83 13.07 16.41
C GLU A 261 -16.89 11.98 16.57
N ASP A 262 -16.68 10.81 15.94
CA ASP A 262 -17.54 9.63 16.11
C ASP A 262 -17.48 9.10 17.54
N LEU A 263 -16.43 9.43 18.30
CA LEU A 263 -16.24 9.06 19.71
C LEU A 263 -16.84 10.08 20.68
N SER A 264 -17.11 11.31 20.23
CA SER A 264 -17.73 12.33 21.07
C SER A 264 -19.24 12.09 21.21
N THR A 265 -19.66 11.48 22.32
CA THR A 265 -21.08 11.46 22.72
C THR A 265 -21.50 12.83 23.22
N THR A 266 -21.69 13.79 22.33
CA THR A 266 -22.53 14.95 22.66
C THR A 266 -23.96 14.55 22.39
N THR A 267 -24.69 14.21 23.45
CA THR A 267 -26.14 13.98 23.41
C THR A 267 -26.85 15.29 23.07
N THR A 268 -26.86 15.70 21.81
CA THR A 268 -27.85 16.65 21.33
C THR A 268 -29.11 15.86 21.03
N THR A 269 -30.03 15.86 21.99
CA THR A 269 -31.42 15.49 21.81
C THR A 269 -32.00 16.44 20.77
N THR A 270 -31.98 16.03 19.50
CA THR A 270 -32.75 16.69 18.46
C THR A 270 -33.53 15.61 17.75
N THR A 271 -34.82 15.56 18.05
CA THR A 271 -35.84 14.81 17.33
C THR A 271 -35.93 15.37 15.91
N ALA A 272 -35.05 14.92 15.03
CA ALA A 272 -35.17 15.05 13.59
C ALA A 272 -34.51 13.81 12.96
N ALA A 273 -35.18 13.19 12.00
CA ALA A 273 -34.74 11.98 11.34
C ALA A 273 -33.29 12.08 10.85
N PRO A 274 -32.47 11.01 10.95
CA PRO A 274 -31.08 11.06 10.52
C PRO A 274 -31.02 10.98 8.99
N SER A 275 -31.13 12.13 8.33
CA SER A 275 -30.71 12.31 6.93
C SER A 275 -29.45 13.17 6.84
N THR A 276 -28.55 13.03 7.81
CA THR A 276 -27.18 13.56 7.71
C THR A 276 -26.34 12.56 6.94
N GLU A 277 -26.30 12.76 5.62
CA GLU A 277 -25.20 12.27 4.79
C GLU A 277 -23.88 12.60 5.50
N LEU A 278 -23.09 11.57 5.87
CA LEU A 278 -21.84 11.76 6.58
C LEU A 278 -21.00 12.77 5.80
N LYS A 279 -20.55 13.85 6.45
CA LYS A 279 -19.84 15.01 5.84
C LYS A 279 -18.65 14.60 4.95
N TYR A 280 -18.19 13.36 5.09
CA TYR A 280 -17.05 12.76 4.42
C TYR A 280 -17.36 11.39 3.79
N ASN A 281 -18.62 11.08 3.43
CA ASN A 281 -18.99 9.88 2.67
C ASN A 281 -18.19 9.74 1.35
N LYS A 282 -17.70 10.85 0.79
CA LYS A 282 -16.79 10.87 -0.38
C LYS A 282 -15.31 10.57 -0.06
N ASN A 283 -14.93 10.59 1.22
CA ASN A 283 -13.57 10.36 1.72
C ASN A 283 -13.42 8.98 2.35
N LEU A 284 -14.53 8.40 2.79
CA LEU A 284 -14.64 7.00 3.16
C LEU A 284 -14.52 6.15 1.90
N ARG A 285 -13.56 5.22 1.89
CA ARG A 285 -13.64 4.10 0.97
C ARG A 285 -14.82 3.24 1.42
N ASN A 286 -15.95 3.34 0.74
CA ASN A 286 -16.97 2.29 0.77
C ASN A 286 -16.49 1.01 0.08
N THR A 287 -15.32 1.04 -0.57
CA THR A 287 -14.70 -0.14 -1.16
C THR A 287 -13.79 -0.82 -0.13
N ILE A 288 -14.35 -1.84 0.53
CA ILE A 288 -13.56 -3.02 0.90
C ILE A 288 -12.72 -3.37 -0.34
N PHE A 289 -11.42 -3.64 -0.18
CA PHE A 289 -10.49 -3.98 -1.27
C PHE A 289 -10.93 -5.16 -2.18
N GLY A 290 -12.12 -5.73 -1.99
CA GLY A 290 -12.74 -6.74 -2.85
C GLY A 290 -13.62 -6.21 -3.99
N GLU A 291 -13.87 -4.90 -4.12
CA GLU A 291 -14.74 -4.35 -5.17
C GLU A 291 -14.01 -3.80 -6.42
N GLU A 292 -12.67 -3.77 -6.44
CA GLU A 292 -11.96 -3.69 -7.72
C GLU A 292 -12.05 -5.08 -8.37
N GLN A 293 -12.70 -5.14 -9.54
CA GLN A 293 -12.94 -6.37 -10.31
C GLN A 293 -11.66 -7.23 -10.40
N GLY A 294 -11.62 -8.33 -9.63
CA GLY A 294 -10.53 -9.31 -9.70
C GLY A 294 -10.27 -10.14 -8.44
N TYR A 295 -10.73 -9.73 -7.26
CA TYR A 295 -10.38 -10.43 -6.02
C TYR A 295 -11.37 -11.54 -5.66
N ARG A 296 -11.21 -12.74 -6.23
CA ARG A 296 -11.88 -13.96 -5.73
C ARG A 296 -11.08 -14.57 -4.60
N HIS A 297 -11.61 -14.45 -3.38
CA HIS A 297 -11.22 -15.24 -2.22
C HIS A 297 -11.53 -16.73 -2.49
N GLN A 298 -10.52 -17.52 -2.85
CA GLN A 298 -10.67 -18.97 -2.95
C GLN A 298 -10.43 -19.58 -1.56
N GLY A 299 -11.52 -19.74 -0.81
CA GLY A 299 -11.60 -20.54 0.42
C GLY A 299 -12.61 -21.67 0.22
N LEU A 300 -12.23 -22.87 0.66
CA LEU A 300 -12.88 -24.16 0.47
C LEU A 300 -14.36 -24.24 0.94
N GLY A 301 -15.19 -25.05 0.26
CA GLY A 301 -16.43 -25.63 0.80
C GLY A 301 -17.64 -25.65 -0.15
N ASP A 302 -18.17 -26.84 -0.41
CA ASP A 302 -19.07 -27.23 -1.51
C ASP A 302 -20.53 -26.73 -1.52
N ASN A 303 -21.14 -26.88 -2.72
CA ASN A 303 -22.57 -26.88 -3.09
C ASN A 303 -23.29 -25.56 -3.36
N ALA A 304 -23.04 -25.00 -4.56
CA ALA A 304 -24.10 -24.42 -5.40
C ALA A 304 -23.65 -24.38 -6.88
N LYS A 305 -23.93 -25.45 -7.64
CA LYS A 305 -23.95 -25.37 -9.11
C LYS A 305 -25.27 -24.72 -9.55
N ARG A 306 -25.17 -23.92 -10.63
CA ARG A 306 -26.21 -23.14 -11.36
C ARG A 306 -26.38 -21.74 -10.75
N THR A 307 -25.85 -20.66 -11.33
CA THR A 307 -26.07 -20.22 -12.72
C THR A 307 -24.90 -19.34 -13.16
N LEU A 308 -24.18 -19.78 -14.18
CA LEU A 308 -22.97 -19.15 -14.74
C LEU A 308 -23.34 -18.52 -16.09
N TRP A 309 -23.62 -17.22 -16.15
CA TRP A 309 -23.75 -16.40 -17.38
C TRP A 309 -23.59 -14.90 -16.95
N GLY A 310 -22.76 -14.04 -17.54
CA GLY A 310 -21.86 -14.19 -18.68
C GLY A 310 -20.93 -12.97 -18.87
N PHE A 311 -19.62 -13.22 -18.84
CA PHE A 311 -18.58 -12.38 -19.42
C PHE A 311 -17.46 -13.34 -19.85
N ASN A 312 -17.49 -13.83 -21.09
CA ASN A 312 -16.39 -14.60 -21.71
C ASN A 312 -16.65 -14.90 -23.21
N ILE A 313 -17.86 -14.68 -23.72
CA ILE A 313 -18.17 -14.93 -25.14
C ILE A 313 -17.76 -13.74 -26.04
N PHE A 314 -17.83 -12.50 -25.54
CA PHE A 314 -17.51 -11.32 -26.33
C PHE A 314 -15.99 -11.14 -26.57
N ASP A 315 -15.15 -11.40 -25.57
CA ASP A 315 -13.69 -11.23 -25.70
C ASP A 315 -13.05 -12.30 -26.61
N ILE A 316 -13.49 -13.57 -26.52
CA ILE A 316 -12.99 -14.63 -27.40
C ILE A 316 -13.44 -14.39 -28.84
N SER A 317 -14.69 -13.96 -29.04
CA SER A 317 -15.23 -13.62 -30.36
C SER A 317 -14.46 -12.45 -31.00
N ILE A 318 -14.17 -11.40 -30.24
CA ILE A 318 -13.38 -10.25 -30.71
C ILE A 318 -11.93 -10.64 -31.03
N CYS A 319 -11.27 -11.44 -30.18
CA CYS A 319 -9.90 -11.89 -30.45
C CYS A 319 -9.82 -12.75 -31.72
N VAL A 320 -10.78 -13.64 -31.95
CA VAL A 320 -10.81 -14.46 -33.18
C VAL A 320 -11.09 -13.60 -34.41
N VAL A 321 -12.00 -12.62 -34.32
CA VAL A 321 -12.28 -11.69 -35.43
C VAL A 321 -11.04 -10.85 -35.77
N LEU A 322 -10.36 -10.29 -34.76
CA LEU A 322 -9.14 -9.52 -34.97
C LEU A 322 -8.01 -10.39 -35.56
N TYR A 323 -7.89 -11.64 -35.11
CA TYR A 323 -6.92 -12.58 -35.65
C TYR A 323 -7.20 -12.89 -37.13
N VAL A 324 -8.44 -13.21 -37.49
CA VAL A 324 -8.85 -13.48 -38.88
C VAL A 324 -8.64 -12.25 -39.77
N CYS A 325 -9.00 -11.05 -39.29
CA CYS A 325 -8.77 -9.81 -40.03
C CYS A 325 -7.26 -9.56 -40.27
N SER A 326 -6.42 -9.76 -39.26
CA SER A 326 -4.97 -9.59 -39.40
C SER A 326 -4.35 -10.60 -40.38
N ALA A 327 -4.79 -11.87 -40.34
CA ALA A 327 -4.37 -12.89 -41.27
C ALA A 327 -4.79 -12.57 -42.72
N ALA A 328 -6.02 -12.09 -42.93
CA ALA A 328 -6.51 -11.69 -44.24
C ALA A 328 -5.70 -10.51 -44.82
N ILE A 329 -5.37 -9.51 -43.99
CA ILE A 329 -4.53 -8.38 -44.41
C ILE A 329 -3.13 -8.87 -44.84
N LEU A 330 -2.52 -9.76 -44.07
CA LEU A 330 -1.21 -10.34 -44.42
C LEU A 330 -1.26 -11.14 -45.73
N ILE A 331 -2.31 -11.94 -45.95
CA ILE A 331 -2.51 -12.67 -47.21
C ILE A 331 -2.66 -11.70 -48.38
N LEU A 332 -3.44 -10.63 -48.25
CA LEU A 332 -3.60 -9.62 -49.30
C LEU A 332 -2.29 -8.88 -49.61
N VAL A 333 -1.47 -8.58 -48.60
CA VAL A 333 -0.14 -7.99 -48.78
C VAL A 333 0.79 -8.98 -49.50
N CYS A 334 0.80 -10.26 -49.11
CA CYS A 334 1.57 -11.31 -49.76
C CYS A 334 1.16 -11.50 -51.22
N ILE A 335 -0.15 -11.54 -51.51
CA ILE A 335 -0.70 -11.58 -52.87
C ILE A 335 -0.21 -10.37 -53.65
N LYS A 336 -0.37 -9.14 -53.13
CA LYS A 336 0.09 -7.93 -53.81
C LYS A 336 1.59 -7.96 -54.09
N PHE A 337 2.40 -8.51 -53.19
CA PHE A 337 3.86 -8.60 -53.37
C PHE A 337 4.24 -9.67 -54.41
N VAL A 338 3.57 -10.83 -54.42
CA VAL A 338 3.79 -11.93 -55.37
C VAL A 338 3.30 -11.56 -56.78
N PHE A 339 2.11 -10.96 -56.91
CA PHE A 339 1.59 -10.51 -58.20
C PHE A 339 2.37 -9.32 -58.77
N LYS A 340 2.90 -8.42 -57.93
CA LYS A 340 3.79 -7.34 -58.37
C LYS A 340 5.17 -7.86 -58.81
N ARG A 341 5.59 -9.03 -58.35
CA ARG A 341 6.80 -9.74 -58.85
C ARG A 341 6.56 -10.40 -60.22
N SER A 342 5.34 -10.88 -60.49
CA SER A 342 5.00 -11.55 -61.75
C SER A 342 4.90 -10.59 -62.96
N TYR A 343 4.51 -9.32 -62.74
CA TYR A 343 4.44 -8.31 -63.82
C TYR A 343 5.80 -7.73 -64.27
N ARG A 344 6.91 -8.07 -63.61
CA ARG A 344 8.27 -7.70 -64.06
C ARG A 344 8.96 -8.87 -64.75
N LYS A 345 8.41 -9.31 -65.88
CA LYS A 345 9.18 -9.99 -66.92
C LYS A 345 8.74 -9.49 -68.30
N LYS A 346 9.30 -8.36 -68.73
CA LYS A 346 9.56 -8.13 -70.17
C LYS A 346 10.95 -8.68 -70.44
N PRO A 347 11.13 -9.70 -71.30
CA PRO A 347 12.46 -10.08 -71.74
C PRO A 347 12.97 -8.98 -72.68
N TYR A 348 14.10 -8.36 -72.34
CA TYR A 348 14.87 -7.60 -73.32
C TYR A 348 15.71 -8.60 -74.13
N ILE A 349 15.58 -8.49 -75.45
CA ILE A 349 16.41 -9.15 -76.45
C ILE A 349 17.81 -8.54 -76.34
N HIS A 350 18.71 -9.19 -75.61
CA HIS A 350 20.16 -9.03 -75.78
C HIS A 350 20.86 -10.13 -74.96
N ASP A 351 20.89 -11.34 -75.50
CA ASP A 351 21.87 -12.36 -75.08
C ASP A 351 22.00 -13.50 -76.12
N ILE A 352 22.02 -13.14 -77.40
CA ILE A 352 22.51 -14.00 -78.47
C ILE A 352 23.55 -13.17 -79.21
N LEU A 353 24.80 -13.23 -78.74
CA LEU A 353 26.05 -13.12 -79.52
C LEU A 353 27.22 -12.98 -78.52
N SER A 354 27.49 -14.07 -77.83
CA SER A 354 28.81 -14.34 -77.24
C SER A 354 28.96 -15.85 -77.11
N LYS A 355 29.29 -16.49 -78.23
CA LYS A 355 30.21 -17.63 -78.31
C LYS A 355 30.39 -18.06 -79.76
N VAL A 356 31.64 -17.87 -80.19
CA VAL A 356 32.34 -18.35 -81.40
C VAL A 356 32.06 -17.57 -82.67
#